data_AF-A0A1H8KAV6-F1
#
_entry.id   AF-A0A1H8KAV6-F1
#
_cell.length_a   1.000
_cell.length_b   1.000
_cell.length_c   1.000
_cell.angle_alpha   90.00
_cell.angle_beta   90.00
_cell.angle_gamma   90.00
#
_symmetry.space_group_name_H-M   'P 1'
#
loop_
_entity.id
_entity.type
_entity.pdbx_description
1 polymer ?
#
loop_
_entity_poly.entity_id
_entity_poly.type
_entity_poly.pdbx_seq_one_letter_code
_entity_poly.pdbx_strand_id
1 'polypeptide(L)'
;MLTWEITPGSPATTHAAGLGSMDGAAAWLRRNLPEVQAALHTHGTVFLRGLPVATVEDVAAVRDILIPESTPYREKATPRSDFGHGVASSTDLPPSQSIRMHNENSYTLTFPGKLLFACLVEPPVGGATPVADCRAVLRNLPERIADRMRSHGWSLTRTYSPYVSLDWRSAFGTDDPAEVAAYCAENHIAVDWLEDGRLRTRQLRSGTLSHPTTGEEVWFNHLAFWNEWSLQEDIRTALTEEFGPDGLPFNTGFGDGEPLTREDVDLINAAYDAATVRRTWQRGDVMLVDNILCAHGRDPFSGDRKIAVAMGEPIDLMDCRPSVHPVAAAV
;
A
#
# COMPACT_ATOMS: atom_id res chain seq x y z
N MET A 1 -20.23 15.92 17.21
CA MET A 1 -19.92 16.08 15.79
C MET A 1 -18.60 16.78 15.69
N LEU A 2 -17.64 16.08 15.12
CA LEU A 2 -16.36 16.57 14.66
C LEU A 2 -16.58 17.55 13.51
N THR A 3 -15.81 18.63 13.52
CA THR A 3 -15.73 19.51 12.37
C THR A 3 -14.63 19.00 11.46
N TRP A 4 -14.95 18.80 10.18
CA TRP A 4 -14.01 18.40 9.14
C TRP A 4 -13.65 19.59 8.25
N GLU A 5 -12.36 19.91 8.19
CA GLU A 5 -11.77 20.83 7.23
C GLU A 5 -11.57 20.10 5.90
N ILE A 6 -12.35 20.50 4.88
CA ILE A 6 -12.29 19.94 3.53
C ILE A 6 -11.68 21.01 2.61
N THR A 7 -10.40 20.86 2.32
CA THR A 7 -9.63 21.79 1.47
C THR A 7 -9.20 21.09 0.20
N PRO A 8 -9.46 21.63 -1.00
CA PRO A 8 -8.99 21.03 -2.26
C PRO A 8 -7.48 20.76 -2.22
N GLY A 9 -7.08 19.55 -2.61
CA GLY A 9 -5.68 19.13 -2.60
C GLY A 9 -5.15 18.66 -1.23
N SER A 10 -5.99 18.60 -0.19
CA SER A 10 -5.63 18.09 1.14
C SER A 10 -6.60 17.01 1.64
N PRO A 11 -6.12 16.00 2.40
CA PRO A 11 -6.96 15.06 3.13
C PRO A 11 -7.93 15.76 4.08
N ALA A 12 -9.12 15.17 4.27
CA ALA A 12 -10.10 15.63 5.25
C ALA A 12 -9.47 15.66 6.65
N THR A 13 -9.48 16.82 7.29
CA THR A 13 -8.81 17.00 8.58
C THR A 13 -9.80 17.33 9.67
N THR A 14 -9.62 16.74 10.85
CA THR A 14 -10.20 17.28 12.08
C THR A 14 -9.10 17.64 13.09
N HIS A 15 -9.40 18.61 13.95
CA HIS A 15 -8.47 19.12 14.95
C HIS A 15 -8.93 18.74 16.35
N ALA A 16 -8.11 17.96 17.05
CA ALA A 16 -8.30 17.62 18.44
C ALA A 16 -7.56 18.65 19.31
N ALA A 17 -8.28 19.68 19.76
CA ALA A 17 -7.70 20.76 20.57
C ALA A 17 -7.78 20.47 22.08
N GLY A 18 -6.74 20.83 22.83
CA GLY A 18 -6.78 20.92 24.29
C GLY A 18 -6.82 19.59 25.06
N LEU A 19 -6.34 18.48 24.46
CA LEU A 19 -6.40 17.16 25.09
C LEU A 19 -5.42 16.98 26.26
N GLY A 20 -4.30 17.69 26.27
CA GLY A 20 -3.33 17.81 27.38
C GLY A 20 -2.57 16.53 27.78
N SER A 21 -3.04 15.34 27.40
CA SER A 21 -2.44 14.04 27.74
C SER A 21 -2.91 12.94 26.80
N MET A 22 -2.19 11.81 26.80
CA MET A 22 -2.58 10.62 26.04
C MET A 22 -3.87 9.98 26.55
N ASP A 23 -4.16 10.03 27.85
CA ASP A 23 -5.46 9.56 28.38
C ASP A 23 -6.62 10.40 27.86
N GLY A 24 -6.45 11.73 27.82
CA GLY A 24 -7.40 12.65 27.22
C GLY A 24 -7.62 12.37 25.73
N ALA A 25 -6.53 12.10 25.00
CA ALA A 25 -6.57 11.73 23.60
C ALA A 25 -7.28 10.40 23.35
N ALA A 26 -6.96 9.36 24.13
CA ALA A 26 -7.61 8.06 24.05
C ALA A 26 -9.12 8.17 24.33
N ALA A 27 -9.51 8.93 25.36
CA ALA A 27 -10.91 9.17 25.67
C ALA A 27 -11.63 9.93 24.54
N TRP A 28 -10.97 10.91 23.92
CA TRP A 28 -11.51 11.63 22.77
C TRP A 28 -11.67 10.72 21.55
N LEU A 29 -10.67 9.90 21.23
CA LEU A 29 -10.72 8.96 20.11
C LEU A 29 -11.87 7.96 20.29
N ARG A 30 -11.98 7.33 21.47
CA ARG A 30 -13.07 6.37 21.75
C ARG A 30 -14.46 7.00 21.61
N ARG A 31 -14.64 8.25 22.08
CA ARG A 31 -15.92 8.96 21.95
C ARG A 31 -16.29 9.30 20.51
N ASN A 32 -15.29 9.60 19.67
CA ASN A 32 -15.51 10.03 18.30
C ASN A 32 -15.27 8.93 17.25
N LEU A 33 -14.92 7.71 17.67
CA LEU A 33 -14.58 6.60 16.78
C LEU A 33 -15.64 6.35 15.69
N PRO A 34 -16.96 6.31 15.99
CA PRO A 34 -17.97 6.12 14.94
C PRO A 34 -17.96 7.23 13.88
N GLU A 35 -17.68 8.47 14.27
CA GLU A 35 -17.64 9.61 13.36
C GLU A 35 -16.34 9.63 12.53
N VAL A 36 -15.21 9.23 13.13
CA VAL A 36 -13.95 9.01 12.41
C VAL A 36 -14.11 7.90 11.37
N GLN A 37 -14.77 6.78 11.71
CA GLN A 37 -15.04 5.69 10.77
C GLN A 37 -15.98 6.13 9.63
N ALA A 38 -17.04 6.85 9.93
CA ALA A 38 -17.96 7.38 8.90
C ALA A 38 -17.24 8.35 7.94
N ALA A 39 -16.40 9.23 8.47
CA ALA A 39 -15.58 10.12 7.66
C ALA A 39 -14.55 9.35 6.83
N LEU A 40 -13.95 8.30 7.39
CA LEU A 40 -13.02 7.43 6.66
C LEU A 40 -13.69 6.77 5.46
N HIS A 41 -14.89 6.20 5.61
CA HIS A 41 -15.64 5.63 4.49
C HIS A 41 -16.05 6.68 3.44
N THR A 42 -16.25 7.93 3.86
CA THR A 42 -16.60 9.02 2.94
C THR A 42 -15.39 9.48 2.14
N HIS A 43 -14.26 9.70 2.81
CA HIS A 43 -13.09 10.38 2.25
C HIS A 43 -11.95 9.44 1.85
N GLY A 44 -12.00 8.16 2.23
CA GLY A 44 -10.92 7.17 2.08
C GLY A 44 -9.72 7.40 3.01
N THR A 45 -9.51 8.63 3.45
CA THR A 45 -8.42 9.04 4.34
C THR A 45 -8.87 10.18 5.24
N VAL A 46 -8.44 10.15 6.49
CA VAL A 46 -8.71 11.21 7.46
C VAL A 46 -7.45 11.54 8.26
N PHE A 47 -7.32 12.82 8.58
CA PHE A 47 -6.17 13.37 9.25
C PHE A 47 -6.58 13.98 10.59
N LEU A 48 -5.97 13.51 11.69
CA LEU A 48 -6.23 13.94 13.06
C LEU A 48 -5.04 14.78 13.53
N ARG A 49 -5.26 16.08 13.69
CA ARG A 49 -4.21 17.03 14.14
C ARG A 49 -4.43 17.45 15.58
N GLY A 50 -3.35 17.64 16.34
CA GLY A 50 -3.40 18.14 17.73
C GLY A 50 -3.41 17.06 18.82
N LEU A 51 -3.20 15.79 18.44
CA LEU A 51 -3.01 14.72 19.42
C LEU A 51 -1.62 14.86 20.09
N PRO A 52 -1.49 14.58 21.40
CA PRO A 52 -0.22 14.67 22.12
C PRO A 52 0.69 13.45 21.89
N VAL A 53 0.73 12.94 20.66
CA VAL A 53 1.54 11.77 20.27
C VAL A 53 3.01 12.18 20.11
N ALA A 54 3.90 11.56 20.87
CA ALA A 54 5.32 11.92 20.89
C ALA A 54 6.26 10.72 20.82
N THR A 55 5.79 9.51 21.12
CA THR A 55 6.57 8.27 21.24
C THR A 55 5.94 7.12 20.46
N VAL A 56 6.66 6.00 20.31
CA VAL A 56 6.14 4.81 19.64
C VAL A 56 5.01 4.18 20.46
N GLU A 57 5.11 4.24 21.78
CA GLU A 57 4.12 3.80 22.75
C GLU A 57 2.82 4.61 22.61
N ASP A 58 2.93 5.92 22.39
CA ASP A 58 1.76 6.76 22.12
C ASP A 58 1.06 6.36 20.81
N VAL A 59 1.85 6.06 19.77
CA VAL A 59 1.32 5.57 18.48
C VAL A 59 0.61 4.24 18.67
N ALA A 60 1.19 3.32 19.43
CA ALA A 60 0.56 2.04 19.77
C ALA A 60 -0.76 2.26 20.52
N ALA A 61 -0.81 3.18 21.49
CA ALA A 61 -2.05 3.50 22.22
C ALA A 61 -3.16 4.08 21.33
N VAL A 62 -2.81 4.88 20.31
CA VAL A 62 -3.77 5.36 19.31
C VAL A 62 -4.21 4.23 18.37
N ARG A 63 -3.26 3.40 17.91
CA ARG A 63 -3.50 2.23 17.06
C ARG A 63 -4.48 1.26 17.71
N ASP A 64 -4.30 0.94 18.99
CA ASP A 64 -5.18 0.01 19.72
C ASP A 64 -6.66 0.47 19.75
N ILE A 65 -6.92 1.76 19.53
CA ILE A 65 -8.28 2.32 19.45
C ILE A 65 -8.80 2.36 18.01
N LEU A 66 -7.96 2.76 17.05
CA LEU A 66 -8.37 2.99 15.65
C LEU A 66 -8.30 1.72 14.77
N ILE A 67 -7.42 0.78 15.12
CA ILE A 67 -7.12 -0.45 14.40
C ILE A 67 -6.89 -1.55 15.47
N PRO A 68 -7.95 -2.07 16.10
CA PRO A 68 -7.83 -2.96 17.25
C PRO A 68 -7.25 -4.35 16.89
N GLU A 69 -7.40 -4.77 15.63
CA GLU A 69 -6.93 -6.06 15.14
C GLU A 69 -5.71 -5.87 14.25
N SER A 70 -4.60 -6.55 14.55
CA SER A 70 -3.40 -6.50 13.71
C SER A 70 -3.50 -7.46 12.52
N THR A 71 -3.04 -7.03 11.35
CA THR A 71 -2.94 -7.91 10.17
C THR A 71 -1.57 -8.60 10.15
N PRO A 72 -1.50 -9.94 9.99
CA PRO A 72 -0.25 -10.65 9.82
C PRO A 72 0.53 -10.14 8.60
N TYR A 73 1.86 -10.02 8.73
CA TYR A 73 2.72 -9.59 7.62
C TYR A 73 3.40 -10.81 6.99
N ARG A 74 2.94 -11.21 5.81
CA ARG A 74 3.52 -12.27 4.96
C ARG A 74 3.93 -11.70 3.61
N GLU A 75 4.76 -12.45 2.86
CA GLU A 75 5.28 -12.05 1.54
C GLU A 75 5.96 -10.67 1.54
N LYS A 76 6.98 -10.50 2.40
CA LYS A 76 7.65 -9.21 2.57
C LYS A 76 8.17 -8.69 1.22
N ALA A 77 7.69 -7.52 0.82
CA ALA A 77 8.09 -6.89 -0.43
C ALA A 77 9.26 -5.93 -0.26
N THR A 78 9.28 -5.18 0.84
CA THR A 78 10.30 -4.17 1.13
C THR A 78 10.74 -4.25 2.59
N PRO A 79 12.00 -3.90 2.89
CA PRO A 79 12.47 -3.84 4.27
C PRO A 79 11.72 -2.76 5.06
N ARG A 80 11.43 -3.08 6.32
CA ARG A 80 10.89 -2.15 7.32
C ARG A 80 11.64 -2.38 8.63
N SER A 81 11.96 -1.29 9.29
CA SER A 81 12.51 -1.31 10.64
C SER A 81 11.37 -1.54 11.63
N ASP A 82 11.45 -2.59 12.44
CA ASP A 82 10.51 -2.85 13.53
C ASP A 82 10.84 -1.92 14.70
N PHE A 83 9.89 -1.09 15.11
CA PHE A 83 10.02 -0.22 16.28
C PHE A 83 9.47 -0.88 17.56
N GLY A 84 8.96 -2.11 17.47
CA GLY A 84 8.28 -2.81 18.54
C GLY A 84 6.79 -2.48 18.61
N HIS A 85 6.06 -3.23 19.43
CA HIS A 85 4.63 -3.02 19.70
C HIS A 85 3.72 -3.11 18.46
N GLY A 86 4.16 -3.76 17.38
CA GLY A 86 3.43 -3.81 16.11
C GLY A 86 3.40 -2.48 15.37
N VAL A 87 4.38 -1.61 15.65
CA VAL A 87 4.63 -0.34 14.95
C VAL A 87 5.95 -0.48 14.20
N ALA A 88 5.96 -0.09 12.92
CA ALA A 88 7.13 -0.16 12.06
C ALA A 88 7.48 1.22 11.46
N SER A 89 8.65 1.33 10.85
CA SER A 89 8.95 2.44 9.94
C SER A 89 8.09 2.36 8.68
N SER A 90 7.85 3.52 8.04
CA SER A 90 7.53 3.50 6.60
C SER A 90 8.66 2.84 5.83
N THR A 91 8.38 2.25 4.66
CA THR A 91 9.38 1.58 3.80
C THR A 91 10.71 2.33 3.73
N ASP A 92 11.80 1.62 4.07
CA ASP A 92 13.15 2.17 4.22
C ASP A 92 13.80 2.36 2.82
N LEU A 93 13.44 3.45 2.14
CA LEU A 93 14.05 3.89 0.88
C LEU A 93 14.79 5.23 1.05
N PRO A 94 15.81 5.52 0.23
CA PRO A 94 16.56 6.78 0.33
C PRO A 94 15.64 8.02 0.34
N PRO A 95 15.94 9.05 1.16
CA PRO A 95 15.09 10.23 1.29
C PRO A 95 14.78 10.95 -0.03
N SER A 96 15.73 10.95 -0.97
CA SER A 96 15.61 11.57 -2.29
C SER A 96 14.67 10.84 -3.24
N GLN A 97 14.34 9.58 -2.98
CA GLN A 97 13.43 8.80 -3.81
C GLN A 97 11.99 8.96 -3.35
N SER A 98 11.06 8.96 -4.31
CA SER A 98 9.64 8.83 -4.03
C SER A 98 9.24 7.37 -3.91
N ILE A 99 8.18 7.12 -3.14
CA ILE A 99 7.46 5.84 -3.16
C ILE A 99 6.18 6.10 -3.95
N ARG A 100 6.01 5.36 -5.05
CA ARG A 100 4.83 5.50 -5.91
C ARG A 100 3.54 5.09 -5.20
N MET A 101 2.42 5.54 -5.76
CA MET A 101 1.09 5.18 -5.27
C MET A 101 0.86 3.67 -5.34
N HIS A 102 0.32 3.14 -4.25
CA HIS A 102 -0.07 1.74 -4.12
C HIS A 102 -1.08 1.54 -3.00
N ASN A 103 -1.81 0.43 -3.05
CA ASN A 103 -2.57 -0.10 -1.93
C ASN A 103 -1.79 -1.22 -1.26
N GLU A 104 -1.53 -1.11 0.04
CA GLU A 104 -0.69 -2.02 0.82
C GLU A 104 -1.14 -3.48 0.66
N ASN A 105 -0.21 -4.38 0.35
CA ASN A 105 -0.46 -5.82 0.20
C ASN A 105 -1.58 -6.22 -0.77
N SER A 106 -1.96 -5.38 -1.74
CA SER A 106 -3.01 -5.67 -2.73
C SER A 106 -2.76 -6.89 -3.64
N TYR A 107 -1.62 -7.54 -3.48
CA TYR A 107 -1.22 -8.76 -4.18
C TYR A 107 -1.46 -10.03 -3.35
N THR A 108 -1.90 -9.91 -2.09
CA THR A 108 -2.22 -11.02 -1.18
C THR A 108 -3.73 -11.29 -1.16
N LEU A 109 -4.14 -12.46 -0.67
CA LEU A 109 -5.58 -12.78 -0.51
C LEU A 109 -6.20 -12.20 0.76
N THR A 110 -5.36 -11.85 1.74
CA THR A 110 -5.77 -11.15 2.96
C THR A 110 -4.83 -9.99 3.19
N PHE A 111 -5.36 -8.76 3.15
CA PHE A 111 -4.59 -7.52 3.24
C PHE A 111 -5.10 -6.64 4.38
N PRO A 112 -4.32 -5.66 4.88
CA PRO A 112 -4.82 -4.73 5.88
C PRO A 112 -5.93 -3.87 5.27
N GLY A 113 -7.07 -3.77 5.95
CA GLY A 113 -8.15 -2.85 5.60
C GLY A 113 -7.82 -1.42 5.99
N LYS A 114 -7.03 -1.22 7.05
CA LYS A 114 -6.63 0.10 7.52
C LYS A 114 -5.13 0.23 7.73
N LEU A 115 -4.63 1.43 7.43
CA LEU A 115 -3.27 1.87 7.74
C LEU A 115 -3.33 3.11 8.63
N LEU A 116 -2.45 3.16 9.62
CA LEU A 116 -2.25 4.32 10.46
C LEU A 116 -0.83 4.84 10.27
N PHE A 117 -0.69 6.11 9.95
CA PHE A 117 0.57 6.84 9.91
C PHE A 117 0.60 7.88 11.02
N ALA A 118 1.68 7.96 11.78
CA ALA A 118 1.84 8.96 12.84
C ALA A 118 3.19 9.66 12.77
N CYS A 119 3.18 10.98 12.86
CA CYS A 119 4.40 11.78 12.77
C CYS A 119 5.06 11.98 14.14
N LEU A 120 6.21 11.33 14.34
CA LEU A 120 7.05 11.50 15.53
C LEU A 120 8.10 12.59 15.32
N VAL A 121 8.65 12.67 14.11
CA VAL A 121 9.59 13.72 13.67
C VAL A 121 9.16 14.21 12.30
N GLU A 122 8.74 15.47 12.23
CA GLU A 122 8.33 16.12 11.00
C GLU A 122 9.55 16.46 10.13
N PRO A 123 9.48 16.20 8.81
CA PRO A 123 10.55 16.57 7.89
C PRO A 123 10.62 18.10 7.73
N PRO A 124 11.83 18.70 7.70
CA PRO A 124 11.96 20.14 7.44
C PRO A 124 11.54 20.52 6.02
N VAL A 125 11.68 19.62 5.04
CA VAL A 125 11.26 19.84 3.65
C VAL A 125 10.68 18.55 3.06
N GLY A 126 9.52 18.66 2.39
CA GLY A 126 8.90 17.55 1.67
C GLY A 126 8.35 16.45 2.59
N GLY A 127 8.47 15.19 2.16
CA GLY A 127 8.23 14.03 3.03
C GLY A 127 6.79 13.78 3.43
N ALA A 128 5.84 14.42 2.76
CA ALA A 128 4.43 14.10 2.86
C ALA A 128 4.20 12.61 2.54
N THR A 129 3.15 12.06 3.12
CA THR A 129 2.59 10.78 2.69
C THR A 129 1.41 11.13 1.78
N PRO A 130 1.63 11.31 0.46
CA PRO A 130 0.53 11.60 -0.46
C PRO A 130 -0.45 10.43 -0.48
N VAL A 131 -1.72 10.75 -0.74
CA VAL A 131 -2.82 9.77 -0.77
C VAL A 131 -3.72 10.07 -1.96
N ALA A 132 -4.26 9.04 -2.61
CA ALA A 132 -5.11 9.16 -3.79
C ALA A 132 -6.40 8.34 -3.62
N ASP A 133 -7.55 8.96 -3.90
CA ASP A 133 -8.86 8.28 -3.88
C ASP A 133 -8.96 7.29 -5.04
N CYS A 134 -8.98 5.99 -4.74
CA CYS A 134 -9.01 4.91 -5.73
C CYS A 134 -10.28 4.91 -6.58
N ARG A 135 -11.37 5.53 -6.12
CA ARG A 135 -12.59 5.75 -6.91
C ARG A 135 -12.35 6.83 -7.96
N ALA A 136 -11.63 7.90 -7.58
CA ALA A 136 -11.27 8.97 -8.50
C ALA A 136 -10.22 8.49 -9.53
N VAL A 137 -9.24 7.69 -9.10
CA VAL A 137 -8.29 7.04 -10.01
C VAL A 137 -9.05 6.22 -11.05
N LEU A 138 -9.96 5.34 -10.64
CA LEU A 138 -10.75 4.52 -11.55
C LEU A 138 -11.54 5.35 -12.56
N ARG A 139 -12.19 6.44 -12.11
CA ARG A 139 -12.96 7.35 -12.99
C ARG A 139 -12.09 8.11 -14.00
N ASN A 140 -10.84 8.38 -13.67
CA ASN A 140 -9.92 9.15 -14.52
C ASN A 140 -9.13 8.27 -15.50
N LEU A 141 -9.22 6.94 -15.40
CA LEU A 141 -8.56 6.03 -16.32
C LEU A 141 -9.25 5.98 -17.68
N PRO A 142 -8.50 5.78 -18.78
CA PRO A 142 -9.08 5.41 -20.06
C PRO A 142 -9.92 4.12 -19.95
N GLU A 143 -11.11 4.09 -20.56
CA GLU A 143 -12.02 2.94 -20.53
C GLU A 143 -11.33 1.64 -20.95
N ARG A 144 -10.46 1.70 -21.96
CA ARG A 144 -9.69 0.53 -22.44
C ARG A 144 -8.83 -0.15 -21.34
N ILE A 145 -8.31 0.61 -20.38
CA ILE A 145 -7.51 0.07 -19.26
C ILE A 145 -8.44 -0.43 -18.17
N ALA A 146 -9.46 0.36 -17.80
CA ALA A 146 -10.42 0.02 -16.75
C ALA A 146 -11.20 -1.26 -17.09
N ASP A 147 -11.73 -1.39 -18.31
CA ASP A 147 -12.52 -2.55 -18.72
C ASP A 147 -11.69 -3.82 -18.83
N ARG A 148 -10.44 -3.68 -19.28
CA ARG A 148 -9.50 -4.80 -19.32
C ARG A 148 -9.16 -5.27 -17.91
N MET A 149 -8.99 -4.35 -16.96
CA MET A 149 -8.77 -4.69 -15.56
C MET A 149 -9.98 -5.37 -14.92
N ARG A 150 -11.21 -4.91 -15.24
CA ARG A 150 -12.45 -5.56 -14.78
C ARG A 150 -12.62 -6.97 -15.35
N SER A 151 -12.18 -7.19 -16.58
CA SER A 151 -12.41 -8.46 -17.29
C SER A 151 -11.32 -9.50 -17.02
N HIS A 152 -10.07 -9.05 -16.85
CA HIS A 152 -8.90 -9.94 -16.79
C HIS A 152 -8.05 -9.75 -15.53
N GLY A 153 -8.23 -8.66 -14.79
CA GLY A 153 -7.35 -8.34 -13.67
C GLY A 153 -5.93 -8.05 -14.12
N TRP A 154 -4.98 -8.28 -13.22
CA TRP A 154 -3.55 -8.07 -13.46
C TRP A 154 -2.72 -9.28 -13.07
N SER A 155 -1.62 -9.46 -13.79
CA SER A 155 -0.60 -10.44 -13.44
C SER A 155 0.57 -9.78 -12.73
N LEU A 156 1.14 -10.48 -11.76
CA LEU A 156 2.41 -10.14 -11.12
C LEU A 156 3.38 -11.31 -11.29
N THR A 157 4.55 -11.01 -11.84
CA THR A 157 5.71 -11.89 -11.81
C THR A 157 6.73 -11.31 -10.84
N ARG A 158 7.28 -12.14 -9.95
CA ARG A 158 8.40 -11.78 -9.08
C ARG A 158 9.52 -12.80 -9.22
N THR A 159 10.75 -12.30 -9.29
CA THR A 159 11.96 -13.12 -9.24
C THR A 159 12.70 -12.79 -7.95
N TYR A 160 12.83 -13.77 -7.07
CA TYR A 160 13.53 -13.65 -5.79
C TYR A 160 14.99 -14.03 -5.99
N SER A 161 15.87 -13.05 -5.86
CA SER A 161 17.30 -13.16 -6.15
C SER A 161 18.08 -12.32 -5.15
N PRO A 162 19.07 -12.87 -4.44
CA PRO A 162 19.87 -12.09 -3.49
C PRO A 162 20.68 -10.97 -4.17
N TYR A 163 20.82 -10.99 -5.49
CA TYR A 163 21.60 -10.02 -6.26
C TYR A 163 20.79 -8.80 -6.73
N VAL A 164 19.47 -8.94 -6.89
CA VAL A 164 18.62 -7.93 -7.57
C VAL A 164 17.36 -7.60 -6.77
N SER A 165 16.92 -8.49 -5.88
CA SER A 165 15.68 -8.34 -5.11
C SER A 165 15.83 -8.96 -3.72
N LEU A 166 14.72 -9.19 -3.00
CA LEU A 166 14.74 -9.99 -1.79
C LEU A 166 15.00 -11.46 -2.13
N ASP A 167 15.82 -12.13 -1.32
CA ASP A 167 15.90 -13.59 -1.29
C ASP A 167 14.55 -14.18 -0.83
N TRP A 168 14.18 -15.33 -1.39
CA TRP A 168 12.89 -15.96 -1.10
C TRP A 168 12.77 -16.36 0.38
N ARG A 169 13.88 -16.74 1.04
CA ARG A 169 13.85 -17.10 2.47
C ARG A 169 13.46 -15.92 3.32
N SER A 170 13.95 -14.73 2.97
CA SER A 170 13.58 -13.48 3.64
C SER A 170 12.15 -13.06 3.32
N ALA A 171 11.69 -13.26 2.08
CA ALA A 171 10.35 -12.90 1.66
C ALA A 171 9.26 -13.77 2.32
N PHE A 172 9.48 -15.08 2.40
CA PHE A 172 8.55 -16.07 2.97
C PHE A 172 8.83 -16.38 4.45
N GLY A 173 10.01 -16.03 4.97
CA GLY A 173 10.38 -16.25 6.37
C GLY A 173 10.69 -17.69 6.71
N THR A 174 11.17 -18.49 5.76
CA THR A 174 11.46 -19.92 5.90
C THR A 174 12.65 -20.34 5.04
N ASP A 175 13.34 -21.40 5.45
CA ASP A 175 14.43 -22.03 4.70
C ASP A 175 13.99 -23.29 3.94
N ASP A 176 12.71 -23.68 4.05
CA ASP A 176 12.14 -24.88 3.43
C ASP A 176 11.34 -24.57 2.14
N PRO A 177 11.81 -25.00 0.96
CA PRO A 177 11.08 -24.90 -0.31
C PRO A 177 9.67 -25.52 -0.29
N ALA A 178 9.44 -26.55 0.53
CA ALA A 178 8.14 -27.20 0.63
C ALA A 178 7.10 -26.31 1.34
N GLU A 179 7.51 -25.55 2.36
CA GLU A 179 6.65 -24.57 3.02
C GLU A 179 6.27 -23.43 2.07
N VAL A 180 7.21 -22.98 1.23
CA VAL A 180 6.93 -21.98 0.17
C VAL A 180 5.92 -22.53 -0.83
N ALA A 181 6.10 -23.77 -1.31
CA ALA A 181 5.18 -24.39 -2.25
C ALA A 181 3.77 -24.54 -1.67
N ALA A 182 3.65 -24.95 -0.40
CA ALA A 182 2.37 -25.05 0.31
C ALA A 182 1.69 -23.68 0.42
N TYR A 183 2.41 -22.66 0.87
CA TYR A 183 1.90 -21.29 0.96
C TYR A 183 1.42 -20.77 -0.40
N CYS A 184 2.23 -20.95 -1.44
CA CYS A 184 1.90 -20.49 -2.79
C CYS A 184 0.67 -21.21 -3.34
N ALA A 185 0.52 -22.51 -3.10
CA ALA A 185 -0.67 -23.26 -3.50
C ALA A 185 -1.94 -22.74 -2.81
N GLU A 186 -1.88 -22.49 -1.49
CA GLU A 186 -2.98 -21.91 -0.71
C GLU A 186 -3.35 -20.50 -1.17
N ASN A 187 -2.39 -19.72 -1.68
CA ASN A 187 -2.57 -18.33 -2.09
C ASN A 187 -2.73 -18.14 -3.61
N HIS A 188 -2.95 -19.21 -4.36
CA HIS A 188 -3.08 -19.18 -5.82
C HIS A 188 -1.90 -18.46 -6.50
N ILE A 189 -0.69 -18.89 -6.15
CA ILE A 189 0.58 -18.40 -6.67
C ILE A 189 1.27 -19.58 -7.36
N ALA A 190 1.60 -19.43 -8.64
CA ALA A 190 2.40 -20.39 -9.35
C ALA A 190 3.88 -20.21 -8.99
N VAL A 191 4.60 -21.33 -8.89
CA VAL A 191 5.99 -21.39 -8.45
C VAL A 191 6.83 -22.05 -9.54
N ASP A 192 7.96 -21.44 -9.84
CA ASP A 192 9.00 -21.96 -10.72
C ASP A 192 10.37 -21.84 -10.02
N TRP A 193 10.97 -22.98 -9.75
CA TRP A 193 12.30 -23.06 -9.15
C TRP A 193 13.34 -23.10 -10.27
N LEU A 194 14.11 -22.03 -10.40
CA LEU A 194 15.12 -21.89 -11.45
C LEU A 194 16.33 -22.80 -11.15
N GLU A 195 17.08 -23.18 -12.19
CA GLU A 195 18.23 -24.10 -12.09
C GLU A 195 19.31 -23.64 -11.11
N ASP A 196 19.42 -22.33 -10.88
CA ASP A 196 20.38 -21.71 -9.97
C ASP A 196 19.87 -21.55 -8.53
N GLY A 197 18.70 -22.11 -8.22
CA GLY A 197 18.10 -22.09 -6.88
C GLY A 197 17.33 -20.80 -6.56
N ARG A 198 17.18 -19.88 -7.51
CA ARG A 198 16.26 -18.75 -7.40
C ARG A 198 14.81 -19.22 -7.52
N LEU A 199 13.91 -18.42 -6.97
CA LEU A 199 12.48 -18.64 -7.05
C LEU A 199 11.85 -17.59 -7.97
N ARG A 200 11.02 -18.03 -8.90
CA ARG A 200 10.10 -17.18 -9.64
C ARG A 200 8.67 -17.52 -9.25
N THR A 201 7.85 -16.50 -9.05
CA THR A 201 6.42 -16.66 -8.78
C THR A 201 5.59 -15.88 -9.77
N ARG A 202 4.45 -16.42 -10.16
CA ARG A 202 3.45 -15.73 -10.98
C ARG A 202 2.06 -15.85 -10.37
N GLN A 203 1.30 -14.77 -10.39
CA GLN A 203 -0.05 -14.77 -9.85
C GLN A 203 -0.96 -13.79 -10.59
N LEU A 204 -2.24 -14.14 -10.67
CA LEU A 204 -3.30 -13.27 -11.18
C LEU A 204 -4.13 -12.73 -10.00
N ARG A 205 -4.42 -11.44 -10.05
CA ARG A 205 -5.20 -10.72 -9.03
C ARG A 205 -6.22 -9.82 -9.69
N SER A 206 -7.32 -9.55 -8.99
CA SER A 206 -8.24 -8.49 -9.38
C SER A 206 -7.53 -7.14 -9.31
N GLY A 207 -7.74 -6.25 -10.28
CA GLY A 207 -7.24 -4.87 -10.18
C GLY A 207 -8.33 -3.84 -9.90
N THR A 208 -9.60 -4.26 -9.90
CA THR A 208 -10.70 -3.53 -9.29
C THR A 208 -11.40 -4.37 -8.23
N LEU A 209 -11.88 -3.73 -7.18
CA LEU A 209 -12.62 -4.35 -6.08
C LEU A 209 -13.87 -3.53 -5.78
N SER A 210 -14.84 -4.13 -5.07
CA SER A 210 -15.91 -3.40 -4.39
C SER A 210 -15.60 -3.29 -2.91
N HIS A 211 -15.61 -2.09 -2.33
CA HIS A 211 -15.38 -1.92 -0.90
C HIS A 211 -16.48 -2.66 -0.08
N PRO A 212 -16.14 -3.52 0.91
CA PRO A 212 -17.11 -4.41 1.56
C PRO A 212 -18.21 -3.66 2.33
N THR A 213 -17.91 -2.45 2.81
CA THR A 213 -18.87 -1.64 3.58
C THR A 213 -19.62 -0.62 2.73
N THR A 214 -18.93 0.10 1.84
CA THR A 214 -19.57 1.18 1.04
C THR A 214 -20.12 0.68 -0.29
N GLY A 215 -19.67 -0.48 -0.76
CA GLY A 215 -20.05 -1.06 -2.06
C GLY A 215 -19.46 -0.34 -3.27
N GLU A 216 -18.59 0.65 -3.06
CA GLU A 216 -17.98 1.43 -4.14
C GLU A 216 -16.92 0.61 -4.90
N GLU A 217 -16.95 0.70 -6.23
CA GLU A 217 -15.90 0.11 -7.07
C GLU A 217 -14.64 0.99 -7.02
N VAL A 218 -13.49 0.36 -6.78
CA VAL A 218 -12.19 1.03 -6.59
C VAL A 218 -11.09 0.43 -7.45
N TRP A 219 -10.12 1.26 -7.83
CA TRP A 219 -8.84 0.82 -8.39
C TRP A 219 -7.90 0.38 -7.26
N PHE A 220 -7.78 -0.93 -7.01
CA PHE A 220 -6.99 -1.48 -5.90
C PHE A 220 -5.95 -2.47 -6.42
N ASN A 221 -4.68 -2.06 -6.46
CA ASN A 221 -3.56 -2.89 -6.94
C ASN A 221 -2.19 -2.24 -6.69
N HIS A 222 -1.13 -3.01 -6.99
CA HIS A 222 0.26 -2.56 -7.09
C HIS A 222 0.74 -2.53 -8.56
N LEU A 223 -0.17 -2.46 -9.53
CA LEU A 223 0.14 -2.69 -10.95
C LEU A 223 1.23 -1.76 -11.47
N ALA A 224 1.01 -0.44 -11.37
CA ALA A 224 1.98 0.55 -11.84
C ALA A 224 3.26 0.56 -10.97
N PHE A 225 3.14 0.29 -9.67
CA PHE A 225 4.26 0.28 -8.74
C PHE A 225 5.32 -0.77 -9.11
N TRP A 226 4.89 -1.99 -9.42
CA TRP A 226 5.76 -3.13 -9.77
C TRP A 226 5.90 -3.38 -11.27
N ASN A 227 5.72 -2.36 -12.09
CA ASN A 227 5.95 -2.49 -13.53
C ASN A 227 7.41 -2.19 -13.89
N GLU A 228 7.92 -2.78 -14.97
CA GLU A 228 9.26 -2.45 -15.49
C GLU A 228 9.40 -0.98 -15.91
N TRP A 229 8.34 -0.35 -16.43
CA TRP A 229 8.33 1.07 -16.81
C TRP A 229 8.41 2.00 -15.59
N SER A 230 8.26 1.42 -14.39
CA SER A 230 8.47 2.07 -13.12
C SER A 230 9.95 2.03 -12.68
N LEU A 231 10.83 1.30 -13.34
CA LEU A 231 12.27 1.42 -13.11
C LEU A 231 12.83 2.67 -13.80
N GLN A 232 13.94 3.21 -13.27
CA GLN A 232 14.71 4.20 -14.03
C GLN A 232 15.22 3.54 -15.32
N GLU A 233 15.30 4.29 -16.40
CA GLU A 233 15.58 3.73 -17.74
C GLU A 233 16.92 3.00 -17.81
N ASP A 234 17.95 3.55 -17.20
CA ASP A 234 19.28 2.96 -17.09
C ASP A 234 19.27 1.66 -16.26
N ILE A 235 18.56 1.66 -15.12
CA ILE A 235 18.36 0.46 -14.29
C ILE A 235 17.59 -0.60 -15.06
N ARG A 236 16.48 -0.25 -15.73
CA ARG A 236 15.69 -1.18 -16.53
C ARG A 236 16.55 -1.81 -17.61
N THR A 237 17.28 -0.99 -18.38
CA THR A 237 18.12 -1.44 -19.48
C THR A 237 19.20 -2.40 -18.99
N ALA A 238 19.93 -2.03 -17.92
CA ALA A 238 20.96 -2.89 -17.35
C ALA A 238 20.41 -4.22 -16.85
N LEU A 239 19.25 -4.22 -16.18
CA LEU A 239 18.62 -5.46 -15.70
C LEU A 239 18.10 -6.33 -16.83
N THR A 240 17.51 -5.73 -17.87
CA THR A 240 17.03 -6.47 -19.04
C THR A 240 18.18 -7.05 -19.87
N GLU A 241 19.30 -6.33 -20.00
CA GLU A 241 20.50 -6.83 -20.69
C GLU A 241 21.15 -8.01 -19.94
N GLU A 242 21.21 -7.93 -18.61
CA GLU A 242 21.85 -8.96 -17.77
C GLU A 242 20.96 -10.20 -17.56
N PHE A 243 19.67 -10.00 -17.28
CA PHE A 243 18.75 -11.08 -16.87
C PHE A 243 17.69 -11.44 -17.91
N GLY A 244 17.61 -10.70 -19.01
CA GLY A 244 16.52 -10.82 -19.99
C GLY A 244 15.22 -10.16 -19.51
N PRO A 245 14.22 -10.03 -20.41
CA PRO A 245 12.94 -9.38 -20.10
C PRO A 245 12.15 -10.14 -19.00
N ASP A 246 12.27 -11.46 -18.93
CA ASP A 246 11.60 -12.29 -17.91
C ASP A 246 12.40 -12.43 -16.61
N GLY A 247 13.64 -11.91 -16.58
CA GLY A 247 14.54 -12.00 -15.44
C GLY A 247 14.47 -10.82 -14.48
N LEU A 248 13.59 -9.85 -14.74
CA LEU A 248 13.40 -8.69 -13.87
C LEU A 248 12.96 -9.11 -12.46
N PRO A 249 13.32 -8.32 -11.42
CA PRO A 249 12.96 -8.62 -10.03
C PRO A 249 11.44 -8.65 -9.82
N PHE A 250 10.73 -7.85 -10.61
CA PHE A 250 9.29 -7.84 -10.71
C PHE A 250 8.87 -7.33 -12.10
N ASN A 251 7.71 -7.75 -12.57
CA ASN A 251 7.00 -7.06 -13.64
C ASN A 251 5.49 -7.32 -13.50
N THR A 252 4.69 -6.44 -14.09
CA THR A 252 3.23 -6.54 -14.09
C THR A 252 2.66 -6.42 -15.50
N GLY A 253 1.48 -6.99 -15.70
CA GLY A 253 0.79 -6.98 -16.99
C GLY A 253 -0.71 -7.16 -16.81
N PHE A 254 -1.44 -7.20 -17.91
CA PHE A 254 -2.85 -7.58 -17.89
C PHE A 254 -2.97 -9.08 -17.59
N GLY A 255 -4.05 -9.47 -16.90
CA GLY A 255 -4.23 -10.88 -16.52
C GLY A 255 -4.50 -11.83 -17.69
N ASP A 256 -4.74 -11.32 -18.89
CA ASP A 256 -4.79 -12.10 -20.14
C ASP A 256 -3.39 -12.42 -20.71
N GLY A 257 -2.32 -11.95 -20.05
CA GLY A 257 -0.93 -12.22 -20.41
C GLY A 257 -0.28 -11.14 -21.26
N GLU A 258 -1.04 -10.15 -21.72
CA GLU A 258 -0.49 -9.06 -22.51
C GLU A 258 0.27 -8.04 -21.63
N PRO A 259 1.44 -7.56 -22.06
CA PRO A 259 2.23 -6.63 -21.28
C PRO A 259 1.55 -5.26 -21.21
N LEU A 260 1.88 -4.51 -20.15
CA LEU A 260 1.60 -3.07 -20.11
C LEU A 260 2.62 -2.33 -20.96
N THR A 261 2.14 -1.44 -21.82
CA THR A 261 3.01 -0.50 -22.52
C THR A 261 3.45 0.62 -21.59
N ARG A 262 4.52 1.33 -21.96
CA ARG A 262 4.92 2.56 -21.26
C ARG A 262 3.79 3.59 -21.21
N GLU A 263 3.03 3.70 -22.29
CA GLU A 263 1.87 4.61 -22.37
C GLU A 263 0.78 4.21 -21.37
N ASP A 264 0.50 2.92 -21.20
CA ASP A 264 -0.46 2.45 -20.20
C ASP A 264 -0.06 2.87 -18.78
N VAL A 265 1.21 2.66 -18.44
CA VAL A 265 1.75 3.01 -17.12
C VAL A 265 1.73 4.52 -16.91
N ASP A 266 2.09 5.31 -17.92
CA ASP A 266 2.03 6.77 -17.87
C ASP A 266 0.59 7.28 -17.67
N LEU A 267 -0.40 6.68 -18.35
CA LEU A 267 -1.82 7.01 -18.18
C LEU A 267 -2.34 6.64 -16.78
N ILE A 268 -1.91 5.51 -16.23
CA ILE A 268 -2.25 5.12 -14.86
C ILE A 268 -1.63 6.08 -13.84
N ASN A 269 -0.37 6.45 -14.03
CA ASN A 269 0.29 7.43 -13.16
C ASN A 269 -0.39 8.81 -13.25
N ALA A 270 -0.79 9.25 -14.44
CA ALA A 270 -1.55 10.49 -14.60
C ALA A 270 -2.91 10.46 -13.87
N ALA A 271 -3.60 9.31 -13.87
CA ALA A 271 -4.83 9.13 -13.11
C ALA A 271 -4.59 9.21 -11.59
N TYR A 272 -3.49 8.62 -11.10
CA TYR A 272 -3.05 8.79 -9.70
C TYR A 272 -2.72 10.24 -9.37
N ASP A 273 -1.93 10.92 -10.20
CA ASP A 273 -1.53 12.31 -9.99
C ASP A 273 -2.74 13.24 -9.90
N ALA A 274 -3.73 13.06 -10.78
CA ALA A 274 -4.98 13.82 -10.77
C ALA A 274 -5.84 13.59 -9.51
N ALA A 275 -5.74 12.41 -8.89
CA ALA A 275 -6.46 12.05 -7.67
C ALA A 275 -5.67 12.32 -6.38
N THR A 276 -4.40 12.70 -6.48
CA THR A 276 -3.50 12.80 -5.32
C THR A 276 -3.71 14.08 -4.53
N VAL A 277 -3.89 13.93 -3.22
CA VAL A 277 -3.89 15.01 -2.24
C VAL A 277 -2.73 14.87 -1.25
N ARG A 278 -2.31 15.99 -0.66
CA ARG A 278 -1.13 16.07 0.21
C ARG A 278 -1.39 16.93 1.43
N ARG A 279 -0.74 16.58 2.54
CA ARG A 279 -0.61 17.45 3.70
C ARG A 279 0.78 17.35 4.28
N THR A 280 1.34 18.49 4.64
CA THR A 280 2.60 18.54 5.39
C THR A 280 2.37 18.01 6.80
N TRP A 281 3.20 17.06 7.18
CA TRP A 281 3.24 16.48 8.52
C TRP A 281 3.60 17.53 9.56
N GLN A 282 2.95 17.45 10.72
CA GLN A 282 3.36 18.07 11.97
C GLN A 282 3.54 16.99 13.02
N ARG A 283 4.46 17.18 13.96
CA ARG A 283 4.60 16.27 15.10
C ARG A 283 3.26 16.07 15.82
N GLY A 284 2.93 14.81 16.10
CA GLY A 284 1.70 14.41 16.77
C GLY A 284 0.51 14.19 15.84
N ASP A 285 0.64 14.53 14.55
CA ASP A 285 -0.38 14.22 13.56
C ASP A 285 -0.54 12.70 13.39
N VAL A 286 -1.78 12.27 13.21
CA VAL A 286 -2.15 10.89 12.87
C VAL A 286 -3.01 10.91 11.62
N MET A 287 -2.65 10.11 10.62
CA MET A 287 -3.45 9.87 9.42
C MET A 287 -3.95 8.43 9.43
N LEU A 288 -5.25 8.25 9.27
CA LEU A 288 -5.89 6.95 9.09
C LEU A 288 -6.29 6.82 7.63
N VAL A 289 -5.95 5.69 7.01
CA VAL A 289 -6.19 5.39 5.60
C VAL A 289 -7.00 4.11 5.51
N ASP A 290 -8.09 4.15 4.77
CA ASP A 290 -8.80 2.98 4.30
C ASP A 290 -8.03 2.46 3.07
N ASN A 291 -7.38 1.33 3.24
CA ASN A 291 -6.45 0.81 2.24
C ASN A 291 -7.15 0.39 0.94
N ILE A 292 -8.47 0.19 0.96
CA ILE A 292 -9.26 -0.18 -0.22
C ILE A 292 -9.70 1.07 -0.97
N LEU A 293 -10.19 2.08 -0.25
CA LEU A 293 -10.64 3.34 -0.84
C LEU A 293 -9.49 4.25 -1.27
N CYS A 294 -8.29 4.07 -0.71
CA CYS A 294 -7.21 5.02 -0.88
C CYS A 294 -5.84 4.36 -1.03
N ALA A 295 -5.11 4.76 -2.08
CA ALA A 295 -3.71 4.44 -2.27
C ALA A 295 -2.83 5.49 -1.59
N HIS A 296 -1.61 5.12 -1.22
CA HIS A 296 -0.63 6.02 -0.60
C HIS A 296 0.75 5.90 -1.24
N GLY A 297 1.57 6.91 -1.01
CA GLY A 297 2.96 6.95 -1.44
C GLY A 297 3.85 7.68 -0.43
N ARG A 298 5.02 8.12 -0.88
CA ARG A 298 5.92 8.97 -0.09
C ARG A 298 6.59 9.97 -1.02
N ASP A 299 6.47 11.25 -0.70
CA ASP A 299 7.22 12.28 -1.41
C ASP A 299 8.70 12.28 -0.96
N PRO A 300 9.63 12.73 -1.82
CA PRO A 300 11.02 12.97 -1.43
C PRO A 300 11.13 13.95 -0.27
N PHE A 301 12.18 13.84 0.53
CA PHE A 301 12.44 14.73 1.66
C PHE A 301 13.92 14.94 1.93
N SER A 302 14.22 15.96 2.75
CA SER A 302 15.53 16.21 3.31
C SER A 302 15.46 16.35 4.83
N GLY A 303 16.57 16.08 5.51
CA GLY A 303 16.66 16.11 6.98
C GLY A 303 16.00 14.91 7.65
N ASP A 304 15.80 15.03 8.97
CA ASP A 304 15.22 13.97 9.78
C ASP A 304 13.72 13.82 9.50
N ARG A 305 13.25 12.57 9.44
CA ARG A 305 11.84 12.23 9.27
C ARG A 305 11.56 10.93 9.98
N LYS A 306 10.57 10.90 10.87
CA LYS A 306 10.12 9.67 11.53
C LYS A 306 8.60 9.59 11.50
N ILE A 307 8.10 8.85 10.52
CA ILE A 307 6.69 8.50 10.42
C ILE A 307 6.54 7.03 10.82
N ALA A 308 5.85 6.79 11.92
CA ALA A 308 5.50 5.47 12.41
C ALA A 308 4.28 4.94 11.65
N VAL A 309 4.26 3.64 11.39
CA VAL A 309 3.18 2.98 10.64
C VAL A 309 2.65 1.79 11.42
N ALA A 310 1.33 1.63 11.44
CA ALA A 310 0.66 0.42 11.88
C ALA A 310 -0.40 0.00 10.87
N MET A 311 -0.68 -1.30 10.82
CA MET A 311 -1.56 -1.90 9.82
C MET A 311 -2.45 -2.94 10.49
N GLY A 312 -3.69 -3.01 10.06
CA GLY A 312 -4.62 -3.94 10.67
C GLY A 312 -5.98 -3.99 10.02
N GLU A 313 -6.91 -4.59 10.75
CA GLU A 313 -8.24 -4.99 10.27
C GLU A 313 -8.14 -5.82 8.99
N PRO A 314 -7.70 -7.09 9.10
CA PRO A 314 -7.52 -7.94 7.93
C PRO A 314 -8.83 -8.09 7.15
N ILE A 315 -8.75 -7.88 5.83
CA ILE A 315 -9.86 -8.05 4.90
C ILE A 315 -9.53 -9.21 3.97
N ASP A 316 -10.47 -10.14 3.83
CA ASP A 316 -10.40 -11.20 2.82
C ASP A 316 -10.81 -10.63 1.45
N LEU A 317 -10.04 -10.95 0.41
CA LEU A 317 -10.31 -10.53 -0.95
C LEU A 317 -11.76 -10.84 -1.39
N MET A 318 -12.31 -11.99 -0.99
CA MET A 318 -13.66 -12.42 -1.39
C MET A 318 -14.76 -11.55 -0.80
N ASP A 319 -14.54 -10.92 0.36
CA ASP A 319 -15.47 -9.96 0.94
C ASP A 319 -15.56 -8.68 0.09
N CYS A 320 -14.54 -8.41 -0.72
CA CYS A 320 -14.47 -7.25 -1.60
C CYS A 320 -15.03 -7.48 -3.01
N ARG A 321 -15.76 -8.59 -3.26
CA ARG A 321 -16.39 -8.90 -4.57
C ARG A 321 -15.45 -8.59 -5.75
N PRO A 322 -14.30 -9.26 -5.84
CA PRO A 322 -13.32 -8.97 -6.86
C PRO A 322 -13.92 -9.17 -8.24
N SER A 323 -13.60 -8.28 -9.18
CA SER A 323 -14.05 -8.41 -10.57
C SER A 323 -13.47 -9.66 -11.24
N VAL A 324 -12.27 -10.09 -10.81
CA VAL A 324 -11.63 -11.33 -11.26
C VAL A 324 -11.13 -12.15 -10.08
N HIS A 325 -11.44 -13.44 -10.07
CA HIS A 325 -10.98 -14.35 -9.03
C HIS A 325 -9.46 -14.58 -9.09
N PRO A 326 -8.78 -14.75 -7.95
CA PRO A 326 -7.36 -15.05 -7.92
C PRO A 326 -7.09 -16.42 -8.52
N VAL A 327 -6.07 -16.51 -9.38
CA VAL A 327 -5.62 -17.76 -10.00
C VAL A 327 -4.10 -17.81 -10.00
N ALA A 328 -3.55 -19.01 -9.82
CA ALA A 328 -2.16 -19.28 -10.10
C ALA A 328 -1.95 -19.16 -11.62
N ALA A 329 -1.42 -18.04 -12.07
CA ALA A 329 -1.12 -17.82 -13.48
C ALA A 329 -0.01 -18.77 -13.93
N ALA A 330 -0.16 -19.43 -15.09
CA ALA A 330 0.86 -20.33 -15.61
C ALA A 330 2.23 -19.61 -15.70
N VAL A 331 3.28 -20.22 -15.15
CA VAL A 331 4.65 -19.68 -15.25
C VAL A 331 5.15 -19.85 -16.67
#